data_AF-A0A9Q5C6M5-F1
#
_entry.id   AF-A0A9Q5C6M5-F1
#
_cell.length_a   1.000
_cell.length_b   1.000
_cell.length_c   1.000
_cell.angle_alpha   90.00
_cell.angle_beta   90.00
_cell.angle_gamma   90.00
#
_symmetry.space_group_name_H-M   'P 1'
#
loop_
_entity.id
_entity.type
_entity.pdbx_description
1 polymer ?
#
loop_
_entity_poly.entity_id
_entity_poly.type
_entity_poly.pdbx_seq_one_letter_code
_entity_poly.pdbx_strand_id
1 'polypeptide(L)'
;MSEISVIMGSKSDWPTMKHACEILDQFNVSYDKHVISAHRMPKEMCDFAQAAEEKGTKVIIAGAGMAAHLPGMTAANTVIPVIGVPG
;
A
#
# COMPACT_ATOMS: atom_id res chain seq x y z
N MET A 1 -1.11 -16.48 -1.96
CA MET A 1 -0.17 -15.36 -1.76
C MET A 1 -0.62 -14.25 -2.69
N SER A 2 -0.73 -13.02 -2.22
CA SER A 2 -1.14 -11.87 -3.03
C SER A 2 0.07 -11.27 -3.72
N GLU A 3 -0.03 -10.98 -5.02
CA GLU A 3 1.07 -10.39 -5.79
C GLU A 3 1.21 -8.88 -5.54
N ILE A 4 0.10 -8.20 -5.26
CA ILE A 4 0.05 -6.75 -5.05
C ILE A 4 -0.52 -6.45 -3.66
N SER A 5 0.05 -5.46 -2.97
CA SER A 5 -0.54 -4.94 -1.74
C SER A 5 -1.05 -3.52 -1.91
N VAL A 6 -2.33 -3.28 -1.61
CA VAL A 6 -2.95 -1.95 -1.66
C VAL A 6 -3.10 -1.41 -0.25
N ILE A 7 -2.28 -0.45 0.13
CA ILE A 7 -2.30 0.15 1.47
C ILE A 7 -2.84 1.59 1.42
N MET A 8 -3.55 1.98 2.47
CA MET A 8 -4.07 3.35 2.60
C MET A 8 -3.98 3.87 4.02
N GLY A 9 -3.75 5.17 4.18
CA GLY A 9 -3.57 5.80 5.49
C GLY A 9 -4.84 5.80 6.35
N SER A 10 -6.01 5.79 5.71
CA SER A 10 -7.32 5.89 6.35
C SER A 10 -8.41 5.17 5.55
N LYS A 11 -9.49 4.74 6.22
CA LYS A 11 -10.71 4.25 5.54
C LYS A 11 -11.35 5.32 4.66
N SER A 12 -11.13 6.60 4.96
CA SER A 12 -11.61 7.72 4.13
C SER A 12 -10.96 7.74 2.74
N ASP A 13 -9.82 7.08 2.55
CA ASP A 13 -9.12 7.02 1.26
C ASP A 13 -9.70 5.92 0.35
N TRP A 14 -10.55 5.03 0.90
CA TRP A 14 -11.13 3.90 0.18
C TRP A 14 -11.89 4.28 -1.10
N PRO A 15 -12.70 5.35 -1.15
CA PRO A 15 -13.37 5.76 -2.38
C PRO A 15 -12.42 6.00 -3.55
N THR A 16 -11.18 6.42 -3.30
CA THR A 16 -10.13 6.58 -4.31
C THR A 16 -9.41 5.26 -4.56
N MET A 17 -8.95 4.60 -3.50
CA MET A 17 -8.10 3.40 -3.60
C MET A 17 -8.82 2.18 -4.16
N LYS A 18 -10.15 2.10 -4.05
CA LYS A 18 -10.95 1.02 -4.65
C LYS A 18 -10.76 0.93 -6.16
N HIS A 19 -10.46 2.03 -6.85
CA HIS A 19 -10.25 2.01 -8.29
C HIS A 19 -9.00 1.23 -8.69
N ALA A 20 -7.95 1.24 -7.86
CA ALA A 20 -6.79 0.36 -8.07
C ALA A 20 -7.20 -1.11 -7.95
N CYS A 21 -7.98 -1.47 -6.91
CA CYS A 21 -8.51 -2.81 -6.72
C CYS A 21 -9.40 -3.26 -7.90
N GLU A 22 -10.31 -2.40 -8.37
CA GLU A 22 -11.20 -2.69 -9.51
C GLU A 22 -10.42 -3.01 -10.79
N ILE A 23 -9.29 -2.33 -11.03
CA ILE A 23 -8.41 -2.61 -12.16
C ILE A 23 -7.66 -3.94 -11.97
N LEU A 24 -7.15 -4.21 -10.77
CA LEU A 24 -6.48 -5.48 -10.46
C LEU A 24 -7.45 -6.67 -10.64
N ASP A 25 -8.71 -6.51 -10.21
CA ASP A 25 -9.77 -7.51 -10.42
C ASP A 25 -10.02 -7.76 -11.92
N GLN A 26 -10.09 -6.71 -12.75
CA GLN A 26 -10.29 -6.84 -14.21
C GLN A 26 -9.17 -7.64 -14.89
N PHE A 27 -7.93 -7.50 -14.40
CA PHE A 27 -6.77 -8.22 -14.92
C PHE A 27 -6.53 -9.57 -14.23
N ASN A 28 -7.39 -9.98 -13.29
CA ASN A 28 -7.22 -11.17 -12.45
C ASN A 28 -5.88 -11.21 -11.70
N VAL A 29 -5.39 -10.06 -11.25
CA VAL A 29 -4.18 -9.95 -10.43
C VAL A 29 -4.54 -10.08 -8.96
N SER A 30 -3.88 -11.00 -8.27
CA SER A 30 -4.16 -11.22 -6.84
C SER A 30 -3.64 -10.07 -5.98
N TYR A 31 -4.47 -9.57 -5.07
CA TYR A 31 -4.06 -8.50 -4.16
C TYR A 31 -4.61 -8.68 -2.74
N ASP A 32 -3.96 -8.02 -1.78
CA ASP A 32 -4.51 -7.74 -0.47
C ASP A 32 -4.66 -6.23 -0.25
N LYS A 33 -5.45 -5.83 0.76
CA LYS A 33 -5.66 -4.43 1.08
C LYS A 33 -5.69 -4.18 2.57
N HIS A 34 -5.03 -3.10 3.00
CA HIS A 34 -4.82 -2.78 4.41
C HIS A 34 -4.97 -1.29 4.69
N VAL A 35 -5.45 -0.95 5.88
CA VAL A 35 -5.40 0.43 6.39
C VAL A 35 -4.19 0.54 7.30
N ILE A 36 -3.14 1.21 6.82
CA ILE A 36 -1.85 1.37 7.52
C ILE A 36 -1.48 2.85 7.47
N SER A 37 -1.43 3.50 8.64
CA SER A 37 -1.20 4.94 8.76
C SER A 37 0.25 5.22 9.12
N ALA A 38 0.96 5.98 8.27
CA ALA A 38 2.35 6.37 8.54
C ALA A 38 2.52 7.17 9.84
N HIS A 39 1.52 7.97 10.24
CA HIS A 39 1.60 8.79 11.45
C HIS A 39 1.05 8.10 12.70
N ARG A 40 0.01 7.28 12.56
CA ARG A 40 -0.68 6.64 13.70
C ARG A 40 -0.16 5.23 14.00
N MET A 41 0.40 4.56 13.00
CA MET A 41 0.90 3.19 13.06
C MET A 41 2.30 3.07 12.40
N PRO A 42 3.28 3.90 12.79
CA PRO A 42 4.58 3.97 12.11
C PRO A 42 5.37 2.66 12.18
N LYS A 43 5.32 1.95 13.32
CA LYS A 43 5.99 0.66 13.46
C LYS A 43 5.38 -0.40 12.56
N GLU A 44 4.06 -0.51 12.56
CA GLU A 44 3.34 -1.48 11.71
C GLU A 44 3.60 -1.22 10.22
N MET A 45 3.64 0.05 9.80
CA MET A 45 4.03 0.42 8.45
C MET A 45 5.45 -0.05 8.09
N CYS A 46 6.40 0.14 9.01
CA CYS A 46 7.77 -0.30 8.82
C CYS A 46 7.87 -1.82 8.73
N ASP A 47 7.28 -2.52 9.69
CA ASP A 47 7.24 -3.98 9.73
C ASP A 47 6.56 -4.56 8.47
N PHE A 48 5.48 -3.92 8.00
CA PHE A 48 4.79 -4.30 6.77
C PHE A 48 5.71 -4.18 5.54
N ALA A 49 6.39 -3.05 5.38
CA ALA A 49 7.26 -2.78 4.24
C ALA A 49 8.47 -3.73 4.21
N GLN A 50 9.10 -3.97 5.36
CA GLN A 50 10.28 -4.83 5.49
C GLN A 50 9.95 -6.29 5.21
N ALA A 51 8.77 -6.76 5.61
CA ALA A 51 8.33 -8.14 5.36
C ALA A 51 7.78 -8.38 3.95
N ALA A 52 7.62 -7.33 3.13
CA ALA A 52 6.90 -7.42 1.85
C ALA A 52 7.59 -8.38 0.86
N GLU A 53 8.92 -8.30 0.74
CA GLU A 53 9.71 -9.15 -0.15
C GLU A 53 9.64 -10.63 0.24
N GLU A 54 9.84 -10.94 1.52
CA GLU A 54 9.77 -12.31 2.06
C GLU A 54 8.38 -12.93 1.88
N LYS A 55 7.32 -12.12 1.95
CA LYS A 55 5.94 -12.54 1.68
C LYS A 55 5.63 -12.78 0.21
N GLY A 56 6.58 -12.49 -0.69
CA GLY A 56 6.44 -12.64 -2.14
C GLY A 56 5.69 -11.50 -2.82
N THR A 57 5.45 -10.38 -2.12
CA THR A 57 4.81 -9.18 -2.68
C THR A 57 5.66 -8.62 -3.81
N LYS A 58 5.03 -8.28 -4.94
CA LYS A 58 5.72 -7.78 -6.14
C LYS A 58 5.66 -6.27 -6.27
N VAL A 59 4.56 -5.65 -5.85
CA VAL A 59 4.38 -4.18 -5.85
C VAL A 59 3.49 -3.78 -4.68
N ILE A 60 3.76 -2.60 -4.10
CA ILE A 60 2.88 -1.96 -3.13
C ILE A 60 2.27 -0.71 -3.76
N ILE A 61 0.94 -0.59 -3.73
CA ILE A 61 0.21 0.62 -4.11
C ILE A 61 -0.21 1.33 -2.83
N ALA A 62 0.33 2.52 -2.57
CA ALA A 62 0.13 3.26 -1.34
C ALA A 62 -0.65 4.55 -1.57
N GLY A 63 -1.82 4.67 -0.95
CA GLY A 63 -2.66 5.86 -0.98
C GLY A 63 -2.51 6.72 0.28
N ALA A 64 -2.32 8.03 0.10
CA ALA A 64 -2.39 8.98 1.22
C ALA A 64 -2.80 10.37 0.75
N GLY A 65 -3.65 11.03 1.54
CA GLY A 65 -4.01 12.45 1.36
C GLY A 65 -3.25 13.37 2.32
N MET A 66 -3.32 14.69 2.05
CA MET A 66 -2.71 15.76 2.86
C MET A 66 -1.19 15.60 3.02
N ALA A 67 -0.70 15.35 4.24
CA ALA A 67 0.71 15.04 4.52
C ALA A 67 1.02 13.60 4.11
N ALA A 68 1.08 13.35 2.79
CA ALA A 68 1.09 12.03 2.17
C ALA A 68 2.43 11.27 2.33
N HIS A 69 2.83 10.96 3.56
CA HIS A 69 4.10 10.30 3.87
C HIS A 69 4.08 8.78 3.66
N LEU A 70 2.90 8.15 3.61
CA LEU A 70 2.80 6.69 3.52
C LEU A 70 3.58 6.12 2.34
N PRO A 71 3.44 6.59 1.08
CA PRO A 71 4.17 6.03 -0.05
C PRO A 71 5.70 6.14 0.11
N GLY A 72 6.18 7.33 0.50
CA GLY A 72 7.61 7.58 0.65
C GLY A 72 8.24 6.80 1.80
N MET A 73 7.55 6.72 2.95
CA MET A 73 8.04 5.97 4.11
C MET A 73 7.99 4.46 3.88
N THR A 74 6.98 3.95 3.18
CA THR A 74 6.96 2.55 2.75
C THR A 74 8.11 2.25 1.80
N ALA A 75 8.33 3.09 0.78
CA ALA A 75 9.44 2.93 -0.17
C ALA A 75 10.81 2.97 0.50
N ALA A 76 11.00 3.80 1.53
CA ALA A 76 12.25 3.86 2.28
C ALA A 76 12.56 2.60 3.10
N ASN A 77 11.58 1.70 3.31
CA ASN A 77 11.70 0.52 4.17
C ASN A 77 11.54 -0.80 3.41
N THR A 78 11.60 -0.78 2.07
CA THR A 78 11.50 -1.98 1.24
C THR A 78 12.27 -1.82 -0.06
N VAL A 79 12.71 -2.93 -0.65
CA VAL A 79 13.27 -2.95 -2.02
C VAL A 79 12.20 -3.14 -3.09
N ILE A 80 10.98 -3.50 -2.67
CA ILE A 80 9.84 -3.72 -3.56
C ILE A 80 9.36 -2.39 -4.14
N PRO A 81 9.01 -2.33 -5.44
CA PRO A 81 8.46 -1.12 -6.04
C PRO A 81 7.22 -0.61 -5.29
N VAL A 82 7.20 0.70 -5.03
CA VAL A 82 6.07 1.39 -4.40
C VAL A 82 5.49 2.43 -5.35
N ILE A 83 4.19 2.32 -5.63
CA ILE A 83 3.42 3.28 -6.43
C ILE A 83 2.63 4.17 -5.46
N GLY A 84 2.93 5.47 -5.45
CA GLY A 84 2.19 6.44 -4.65
C GLY A 84 0.95 6.97 -5.38
N VAL A 85 -0.20 6.94 -4.72
CA VAL A 85 -1.44 7.56 -5.18
C VAL A 85 -1.78 8.75 -4.27
N PRO A 86 -1.65 10.00 -4.77
CA PRO A 86 -2.03 11.17 -4.00
C PRO A 86 -3.56 11.26 -3.88
N GLY A 87 -4.04 11.46 -2.65
CA GLY A 87 -5.46 11.68 -2.32
C GLY A 87 -5.82 13.14 -2.12
#